data_AF-A0A661I3I7-F1
#
_entry.id   AF-A0A661I3I7-F1
#
_cell.length_a   1.000
_cell.length_b   1.000
_cell.length_c   1.000
_cell.angle_alpha   90.00
_cell.angle_beta   90.00
_cell.angle_gamma   90.00
#
_symmetry.space_group_name_H-M   'P 1'
#
loop_
_entity.id
_entity.type
_entity.pdbx_description
1 polymer ?
#
loop_
_entity_poly.entity_id
_entity_poly.type
_entity_poly.pdbx_seq_one_letter_code
_entity_poly.pdbx_strand_id
1 'polypeptide(L)'
;MPTISMFYGIIIRMYCAPNEHNPPHIHVYYQDDKAVIDIKRVELTQGKLHKKKLRLVLAWVELRQEDLLADWELAQNGELPFKIDPLR
;
A
#
# COMPACT_ATOMS: atom_id res chain seq x y z
N MET A 1 11.72 -1.44 2.21
CA MET A 1 10.31 -1.68 1.82
C MET A 1 9.88 -3.11 2.12
N PRO A 2 9.45 -3.44 3.33
CA PRO A 2 8.80 -4.73 3.57
C PRO A 2 7.54 -4.90 2.70
N THR A 3 7.27 -6.14 2.29
CA THR A 3 5.96 -6.53 1.74
C THR A 3 5.00 -6.69 2.88
N ILE A 4 3.90 -5.94 2.90
CA ILE A 4 2.90 -5.98 3.97
C ILE A 4 1.71 -6.88 3.63
N SER A 5 1.40 -7.04 2.34
CA SER A 5 0.34 -7.96 1.89
C SER A 5 0.58 -8.44 0.45
N MET A 6 -0.08 -9.54 0.06
CA MET A 6 -0.03 -10.08 -1.29
C MET A 6 -1.30 -10.86 -1.62
N PHE A 7 -1.94 -10.57 -2.77
CA PHE A 7 -3.15 -11.27 -3.23
C PHE A 7 -3.34 -11.17 -4.74
N TYR A 8 -3.86 -12.21 -5.39
CA TYR A 8 -4.12 -12.26 -6.85
C TYR A 8 -2.94 -11.78 -7.73
N GLY A 9 -1.70 -12.06 -7.30
CA GLY A 9 -0.46 -11.62 -7.95
C GLY A 9 -0.07 -10.16 -7.71
N ILE A 10 -0.83 -9.42 -6.92
CA ILE A 10 -0.55 -8.05 -6.49
C ILE A 10 0.31 -8.11 -5.23
N ILE A 11 1.43 -7.37 -5.24
CA ILE A 11 2.34 -7.25 -4.10
C ILE A 11 2.20 -5.83 -3.55
N ILE A 12 1.94 -5.72 -2.25
CA ILE A 12 1.79 -4.45 -1.55
C ILE A 12 2.96 -4.26 -0.60
N ARG A 13 3.64 -3.12 -0.73
CA ARG A 13 4.83 -2.77 0.06
C ARG A 13 4.66 -1.37 0.65
N MET A 14 5.27 -1.17 1.81
CA MET A 14 5.41 0.14 2.44
C MET A 14 6.90 0.45 2.56
N TYR A 15 7.30 1.69 2.27
CA TYR A 15 8.67 2.11 2.55
C TYR A 15 8.79 2.41 4.04
N CYS A 16 9.91 1.98 4.62
CA CYS A 16 10.18 2.10 6.04
C CYS A 16 11.47 2.88 6.16
N ALA A 17 11.35 4.18 6.38
CA ALA A 17 12.49 5.05 6.63
C ALA A 17 12.07 6.26 7.46
N PRO A 18 12.99 6.77 8.31
CA PRO A 18 12.81 8.04 8.96
C PRO A 18 12.56 9.15 7.95
N ASN A 19 11.54 9.98 8.19
CA ASN A 19 11.10 11.08 7.33
C ASN A 19 10.53 10.65 5.97
N GLU A 20 9.86 9.50 5.91
CA GLU A 20 9.05 9.19 4.73
C GLU A 20 8.04 10.31 4.45
N HIS A 21 7.86 10.66 3.18
CA HIS A 21 7.14 11.86 2.78
C HIS A 21 5.62 11.65 2.78
N ASN A 22 4.91 12.69 3.23
CA ASN A 22 3.46 12.77 3.10
C ASN A 22 3.05 12.98 1.62
N PRO A 23 1.83 12.53 1.23
CA PRO A 23 0.82 11.86 2.05
C PRO A 23 1.15 10.37 2.33
N PRO A 24 0.51 9.75 3.34
CA PRO A 24 0.63 8.32 3.59
C PRO A 24 0.28 7.48 2.36
N HIS A 25 1.20 6.61 1.95
CA HIS A 25 1.04 5.85 0.72
C HIS A 25 1.60 4.44 0.79
N ILE A 26 1.11 3.59 -0.11
CA ILE A 26 1.66 2.25 -0.36
C ILE A 26 2.15 2.12 -1.79
N HIS A 27 3.11 1.24 -2.00
CA HIS A 27 3.58 0.85 -3.32
C HIS A 27 2.98 -0.49 -3.71
N VAL A 28 2.46 -0.54 -4.92
CA VAL A 28 1.77 -1.70 -5.46
C VAL A 28 2.46 -2.15 -6.72
N TYR A 29 2.75 -3.45 -6.78
CA TYR A 29 3.43 -4.08 -7.92
C TYR A 29 2.55 -5.21 -8.46
N TYR A 30 2.39 -5.26 -9.78
CA TYR A 30 1.69 -6.34 -10.46
C TYR A 30 2.30 -6.54 -11.84
N GLN A 31 2.97 -7.67 -12.08
CA GLN A 31 3.76 -7.89 -13.30
C GLN A 31 4.73 -6.70 -13.53
N ASP A 32 4.67 -6.07 -14.69
CA ASP A 32 5.49 -4.90 -15.05
C ASP A 32 4.89 -3.56 -14.56
N ASP A 33 3.66 -3.58 -14.05
CA ASP A 33 2.98 -2.39 -13.55
C ASP A 33 3.42 -2.05 -12.11
N LYS A 34 3.56 -0.75 -11.85
CA LYS A 34 3.88 -0.17 -10.55
C LYS A 34 2.95 1.01 -10.30
N ALA A 35 2.43 1.10 -9.08
CA ALA A 35 1.54 2.17 -8.65
C ALA A 35 1.83 2.63 -7.22
N VAL A 36 1.46 3.87 -6.94
CA VAL A 36 1.43 4.45 -5.59
C VAL A 36 -0.01 4.81 -5.28
N ILE A 37 -0.50 4.34 -4.13
CA ILE A 37 -1.88 4.59 -3.68
C ILE A 37 -1.82 5.45 -2.41
N ASP A 38 -2.56 6.56 -2.40
CA ASP A 38 -2.78 7.37 -1.21
C ASP A 38 -3.73 6.60 -0.27
N ILE A 39 -3.28 6.36 0.96
CA ILE A 39 -4.02 5.59 1.96
C ILE A 39 -5.26 6.35 2.42
N LYS A 40 -5.17 7.68 2.59
CA LYS A 40 -6.26 8.51 3.13
C LYS A 40 -7.34 8.78 2.09
N ARG A 41 -6.93 9.05 0.85
CA ARG A 41 -7.84 9.38 -0.25
C ARG A 41 -8.31 8.17 -1.04
N VAL A 42 -7.68 7.01 -0.82
CA VAL A 42 -7.99 5.74 -1.48
C VAL A 42 -7.99 5.91 -3.00
N GLU A 43 -6.94 6.54 -3.51
CA GLU A 43 -6.79 6.88 -4.91
C GLU A 43 -5.37 6.61 -5.43
N LEU A 44 -5.28 6.33 -6.73
CA LEU A 44 -4.01 6.21 -7.43
C LEU A 44 -3.37 7.59 -7.58
N THR A 45 -2.17 7.78 -7.05
CA THR A 45 -1.45 9.06 -7.16
C THR A 45 -0.31 9.02 -8.16
N GLN A 46 0.35 7.87 -8.34
CA GLN A 46 1.43 7.71 -9.30
C GLN A 46 1.43 6.33 -9.96
N GLY A 47 1.98 6.27 -11.17
CA GLY A 47 2.14 5.03 -11.92
C GLY A 47 0.83 4.56 -12.55
N LYS A 48 0.70 3.24 -12.72
CA LYS A 48 -0.47 2.64 -13.38
C LYS A 48 -0.69 1.22 -12.89
N LEU A 49 -1.94 0.79 -12.97
CA LEU A 49 -2.36 -0.60 -12.83
C LEU A 49 -3.49 -0.85 -13.82
N HIS A 50 -3.58 -2.07 -14.34
CA HIS A 50 -4.74 -2.50 -15.09
C HIS A 50 -6.05 -2.25 -14.28
N LYS A 51 -7.09 -1.70 -14.93
CA LYS A 51 -8.32 -1.21 -14.28
C LYS A 51 -8.98 -2.19 -13.30
N LYS A 52 -8.98 -3.50 -13.63
CA LYS A 52 -9.51 -4.54 -12.73
C LYS A 52 -8.67 -4.70 -11.46
N LYS A 53 -7.34 -4.64 -11.57
CA LYS A 53 -6.41 -4.77 -10.43
C LYS A 53 -6.45 -3.53 -9.55
N LEU A 54 -6.50 -2.33 -10.16
CA LEU A 54 -6.66 -1.09 -9.40
C LEU A 54 -7.91 -1.14 -8.51
N ARG A 55 -9.06 -1.57 -9.03
CA ARG A 55 -10.29 -1.69 -8.22
C ARG A 55 -10.15 -2.62 -7.02
N LEU A 56 -9.45 -3.75 -7.18
CA LEU A 56 -9.19 -4.68 -6.06
C LEU A 56 -8.29 -4.04 -5.01
N VAL A 57 -7.26 -3.32 -5.45
CA VAL A 57 -6.34 -2.61 -4.56
C VAL A 57 -7.06 -1.52 -3.78
N LEU A 58 -7.85 -0.67 -4.45
CA LEU A 58 -8.59 0.40 -3.78
C LEU A 58 -9.61 -0.15 -2.77
N ALA A 59 -10.33 -1.22 -3.12
CA ALA A 59 -11.23 -1.89 -2.17
C ALA A 59 -10.48 -2.48 -0.97
N TRP A 60 -9.29 -3.06 -1.19
CA TRP A 60 -8.46 -3.56 -0.09
C TRP A 60 -7.93 -2.42 0.80
N VAL A 61 -7.50 -1.29 0.22
CA VAL A 61 -7.05 -0.11 0.97
C VAL A 61 -8.17 0.44 1.83
N GLU A 62 -9.38 0.58 1.28
CA GLU A 62 -10.57 1.01 2.03
C GLU A 62 -10.83 0.11 3.25
N LEU A 63 -10.79 -1.22 3.06
CA LEU A 63 -11.03 -2.21 4.12
C LEU A 63 -9.93 -2.27 5.19
N ARG A 64 -8.74 -1.77 4.88
CA ARG A 64 -7.52 -1.85 5.72
C ARG A 64 -6.96 -0.48 6.06
N GLN A 65 -7.75 0.58 5.92
CA GLN A 65 -7.25 1.94 6.01
C GLN A 65 -6.64 2.24 7.39
N GLU A 66 -7.29 1.78 8.47
CA GLU A 66 -6.78 1.97 9.84
C GLU A 66 -5.45 1.23 10.06
N ASP A 67 -5.38 -0.05 9.67
CA ASP A 67 -4.16 -0.86 9.77
C ASP A 67 -3.00 -0.22 8.99
N LEU A 68 -3.28 0.28 7.78
CA LEU A 68 -2.31 0.94 6.92
C LEU A 68 -1.80 2.26 7.51
N LEU A 69 -2.66 3.02 8.18
CA LEU A 69 -2.27 4.27 8.84
C LEU A 69 -1.41 3.99 10.09
N ALA A 70 -1.71 2.93 10.84
CA ALA A 70 -0.88 2.50 11.96
C ALA A 70 0.50 2.01 11.48
N ASP A 71 0.54 1.18 10.44
CA ASP A 71 1.79 0.73 9.82
C ASP A 71 2.61 1.90 9.25
N TRP A 72 1.94 2.93 8.72
CA TRP A 72 2.60 4.14 8.24
C TRP A 72 3.28 4.93 9.37
N GLU A 73 2.66 5.00 10.55
CA GLU A 73 3.26 5.63 11.72
C GLU A 73 4.54 4.89 12.16
N LEU A 74 4.49 3.56 12.23
CA LEU A 74 5.66 2.72 12.52
C LEU A 74 6.77 2.98 11.49
N ALA A 75 6.42 2.96 10.20
CA ALA A 75 7.36 3.14 9.11
C ALA A 75 8.07 4.52 9.16
N GLN A 76 7.35 5.59 9.51
CA GLN A 76 7.93 6.93 9.70
C GLN A 76 8.90 6.99 10.89
N ASN A 77 8.68 6.17 11.91
CA ASN A 77 9.58 6.04 13.06
C ASN A 77 10.77 5.10 12.78
N GLY A 78 10.88 4.54 11.56
CA GLY A 78 11.90 3.58 11.18
C GLY A 78 11.64 2.16 11.71
N GLU A 79 10.44 1.90 12.20
CA GLU A 79 9.99 0.60 12.69
C GLU A 79 9.36 -0.21 11.54
N LEU A 80 9.50 -1.54 11.63
CA LEU A 80 8.96 -2.41 10.58
C LEU A 80 7.43 -2.48 10.68
N PRO A 81 6.68 -2.16 9.61
CA PRO A 81 5.24 -2.38 9.56
C PRO A 81 4.89 -3.88 9.63
N PHE A 82 3.68 -4.15 10.09
CA PHE A 82 3.15 -5.50 10.23
C PHE A 82 2.69 -6.08 8.89
N LYS A 83 2.29 -7.35 8.93
CA LYS A 83 1.58 -7.99 7.81
C LYS A 83 0.10 -7.66 7.95
N ILE A 84 -0.53 -7.28 6.83
CA ILE A 84 -1.95 -6.98 6.75
C ILE A 84 -2.64 -8.07 5.92
N ASP A 85 -3.77 -8.55 6.44
CA ASP A 85 -4.55 -9.62 5.81
C ASP A 85 -4.93 -9.29 4.36
N PRO A 86 -4.75 -10.24 3.42
CA PRO A 86 -5.05 -10.03 2.00
C PRO A 86 -6.55 -9.92 1.74
N LEU A 87 -6.91 -9.35 0.58
CA LEU A 87 -8.27 -9.42 0.06
C LEU A 87 -8.62 -10.88 -0.29
N ARG A 88 -9.80 -11.35 0.14
CA ARG A 88 -10.28 -12.72 -0.04
C ARG A 88 -11.39 -12.80 -1.09
#